data_AF-A0A7R9AAZ4-F1
#
_entry.id   AF-A0A7R9AAZ4-F1
#
_cell.length_a   1.000
_cell.length_b   1.000
_cell.length_c   1.000
_cell.angle_alpha   90.00
_cell.angle_beta   90.00
_cell.angle_gamma   90.00
#
_symmetry.space_group_name_H-M   'P 1'
#
loop_
_entity.id
_entity.type
_entity.pdbx_description
1 polymer ?
#
loop_
_entity_poly.entity_id
_entity_poly.type
_entity_poly.pdbx_seq_one_letter_code
_entity_poly.pdbx_strand_id
1 'polypeptide(L)'
;MKLGYFIFAVFVIGPACAQWEEFIGQVATKVMGLWKDEQVEFLGHRCDYSMSPGFYRWQLYYKTKVMCPGWTTIIGRAKTKSPSGSLEHATKDFVNKALKAGLVTEEQVKEFIRA
;
A
#
# COMPACT_ATOMS: atom_id res chain seq x y z
N MET A 1 -11.26 49.14 29.22
CA MET A 1 -12.15 48.02 29.58
C MET A 1 -12.13 46.98 28.46
N LYS A 2 -11.78 45.74 28.81
CA LYS A 2 -12.04 44.41 28.19
C LYS A 2 -12.27 44.33 26.66
N LEU A 3 -11.38 43.63 25.93
CA LEU A 3 -11.50 42.18 25.60
C LEU A 3 -12.41 41.98 24.37
N GLY A 4 -12.07 41.25 23.32
CA GLY A 4 -11.03 40.24 23.18
C GLY A 4 -10.70 39.97 21.72
N TYR A 5 -9.48 39.50 21.55
CA TYR A 5 -8.94 38.98 20.30
C TYR A 5 -9.58 37.59 20.08
N PHE A 6 -10.57 37.51 19.19
CA PHE A 6 -11.17 36.24 18.77
C PHE A 6 -10.15 35.52 17.87
N ILE A 7 -9.28 34.71 18.48
CA ILE A 7 -8.48 33.73 17.75
C ILE A 7 -9.45 32.64 17.31
N PHE A 8 -9.95 32.74 16.08
CA PHE A 8 -10.51 31.58 15.40
C PHE A 8 -9.35 30.60 15.17
N ALA A 9 -9.20 29.64 16.08
CA ALA A 9 -8.42 28.44 15.82
C ALA A 9 -9.16 27.66 14.73
N VAL A 10 -8.89 27.99 13.47
CA VAL A 10 -9.25 27.13 12.34
C VAL A 10 -8.38 25.89 12.47
N PHE A 11 -8.94 24.84 13.06
CA PHE A 11 -8.34 23.51 13.02
C PHE A 11 -8.45 23.02 11.58
N VAL A 12 -7.46 23.35 10.75
CA VAL A 12 -7.34 22.80 9.40
C VAL A 12 -7.07 21.31 9.59
N ILE A 13 -8.12 20.49 9.54
CA ILE A 13 -7.99 19.05 9.32
C ILE A 13 -7.45 18.92 7.89
N GLY A 14 -6.14 19.03 7.74
CA GLY A 14 -5.44 19.07 6.45
C GLY A 14 -5.48 17.73 5.71
N PRO A 15 -5.06 17.71 4.42
CA PRO A 15 -5.20 16.62 3.46
C PRO A 15 -4.27 15.42 3.71
N ALA A 16 -3.93 15.11 4.97
CA ALA A 16 -3.01 14.05 5.35
C ALA A 16 -3.46 12.66 4.84
N CYS A 17 -4.76 12.39 4.81
CA CYS A 17 -5.26 11.13 4.23
C CYS A 17 -5.13 11.08 2.71
N ALA A 18 -5.40 12.19 2.01
CA ALA A 18 -5.37 12.22 0.54
C ALA A 18 -3.95 12.02 0.01
N GLN A 19 -2.96 12.70 0.60
CA GLN A 19 -1.55 12.55 0.20
C GLN A 19 -1.01 11.14 0.52
N TRP A 20 -1.47 10.52 1.61
CA TRP A 20 -1.04 9.18 1.99
C TRP A 20 -1.55 8.11 1.02
N GLU A 21 -2.82 8.19 0.63
CA GLU A 21 -3.39 7.26 -0.35
C GLU A 21 -2.72 7.38 -1.72
N GLU A 22 -2.42 8.61 -2.15
CA GLU A 22 -1.69 8.86 -3.38
C GLU A 22 -0.28 8.28 -3.34
N PHE A 23 0.45 8.51 -2.24
CA PHE A 23 1.78 7.95 -2.02
C PHE A 23 1.78 6.42 -2.11
N ILE A 24 0.87 5.76 -1.37
CA ILE A 24 0.71 4.30 -1.39
C ILE A 24 0.31 3.82 -2.80
N GLY A 25 -0.48 4.62 -3.53
CA GLY A 25 -0.77 4.47 -4.97
C GLY A 25 0.46 4.38 -5.84
N GLN A 26 1.35 5.36 -5.75
CA GLN A 26 2.56 5.43 -6.55
C GLN A 26 3.51 4.26 -6.26
N VAL A 27 3.66 3.91 -4.98
CA VAL A 27 4.47 2.77 -4.54
C VAL A 27 3.94 1.47 -5.13
N ALA A 28 2.63 1.23 -5.03
CA ALA A 28 2.02 0.03 -5.57
C ALA A 28 2.21 -0.07 -7.09
N THR A 29 2.02 1.02 -7.83
CA THR A 29 2.24 1.04 -9.29
C THR A 29 3.68 0.74 -9.66
N LYS A 30 4.67 1.32 -8.94
CA LYS A 30 6.09 1.02 -9.17
C LYS A 30 6.40 -0.45 -8.92
N VAL A 31 6.00 -0.98 -7.75
CA VAL A 31 6.20 -2.38 -7.38
C VAL A 31 5.51 -3.30 -8.39
N MET A 32 4.29 -2.95 -8.84
CA MET A 32 3.56 -3.68 -9.86
C MET A 32 4.36 -3.83 -11.17
N GLY A 33 5.04 -2.78 -11.60
CA GLY A 33 5.88 -2.81 -12.80
C GLY A 33 7.16 -3.65 -12.65
N LEU A 34 7.54 -4.02 -11.43
CA LEU A 34 8.74 -4.79 -11.14
C LEU A 34 8.50 -6.30 -11.02
N TRP A 35 7.24 -6.75 -10.93
CA TRP A 35 6.95 -8.18 -10.82
C TRP A 35 7.38 -8.91 -12.10
N LYS A 36 8.25 -9.91 -11.92
CA LYS A 36 8.61 -10.89 -12.94
C LYS A 36 8.38 -12.28 -12.37
N ASP A 37 7.65 -13.12 -13.09
CA ASP A 37 7.42 -14.53 -12.72
C ASP A 37 6.94 -14.69 -11.25
N GLU A 38 5.98 -13.86 -10.83
CA GLU A 38 5.37 -13.84 -9.49
C GLU A 38 6.29 -13.40 -8.33
N GLN A 39 7.47 -12.86 -8.66
CA GLN A 39 8.47 -12.41 -7.69
C GLN A 39 8.84 -10.94 -7.93
N VAL A 40 9.16 -10.25 -6.84
CA VAL A 40 9.67 -8.88 -6.87
C VAL A 40 10.67 -8.67 -5.75
N GLU A 41 11.58 -7.72 -5.95
CA GLU A 41 12.43 -7.22 -4.89
C GLU A 41 11.85 -5.91 -4.35
N PHE A 42 11.47 -5.88 -3.07
CA PHE A 42 11.01 -4.69 -2.40
C PHE A 42 12.01 -4.34 -1.29
N LEU A 43 12.66 -3.18 -1.42
CA LEU A 43 13.67 -2.69 -0.47
C LEU A 43 14.78 -3.71 -0.17
N GLY A 44 15.29 -4.41 -1.19
CA GLY A 44 16.36 -5.41 -1.01
C GLY A 44 15.87 -6.77 -0.51
N HIS A 45 14.56 -6.94 -0.33
CA HIS A 45 13.96 -8.18 0.14
C HIS A 45 13.15 -8.84 -0.96
N ARG A 46 13.35 -10.16 -1.14
CA ARG A 46 12.54 -10.95 -2.05
C ARG A 46 11.12 -11.09 -1.50
N CYS A 47 10.17 -10.72 -2.33
CA CYS A 47 8.75 -10.82 -2.05
C CYS A 47 8.06 -11.62 -3.15
N ASP A 48 7.06 -12.36 -2.74
CA ASP A 48 6.27 -13.23 -3.59
C ASP A 48 4.80 -12.82 -3.48
N TYR A 49 4.05 -12.97 -4.59
CA TYR A 49 2.59 -12.95 -4.51
C TYR A 49 2.00 -14.30 -4.90
N SER A 50 0.82 -14.58 -4.37
CA SER A 50 -0.04 -15.66 -4.85
C SER A 50 -1.39 -15.07 -5.25
N MET A 51 -1.83 -15.39 -6.46
CA MET A 51 -3.14 -14.99 -6.97
C MET A 51 -4.00 -16.22 -7.20
N SER A 52 -5.23 -16.20 -6.70
CA SER A 52 -6.19 -17.27 -6.92
C SER A 52 -7.51 -16.70 -7.46
N PRO A 53 -7.98 -17.16 -8.64
CA PRO A 53 -9.32 -16.84 -9.09
C PRO A 53 -10.36 -17.53 -8.20
N GLY A 54 -11.53 -16.93 -8.07
CA GLY A 54 -12.65 -17.49 -7.34
C GLY A 54 -13.97 -16.94 -7.84
N PHE A 55 -14.97 -17.81 -7.95
CA PHE A 55 -16.32 -17.42 -8.33
C PHE A 55 -17.17 -17.13 -7.10
N TYR A 56 -17.85 -16.00 -7.09
CA TYR A 56 -18.82 -15.64 -6.05
C TYR A 56 -20.03 -14.96 -6.67
N ARG A 57 -21.24 -15.48 -6.39
CA ARG A 57 -22.50 -15.00 -7.00
C ARG A 57 -22.39 -14.86 -8.52
N TRP A 58 -21.84 -15.88 -9.19
CA TRP A 58 -21.65 -15.91 -10.65
C TRP A 58 -20.70 -14.84 -11.20
N GLN A 59 -19.91 -14.19 -10.35
CA GLN A 59 -18.90 -13.22 -10.75
C GLN A 59 -17.49 -13.75 -10.44
N LEU A 60 -16.57 -13.53 -11.38
CA LEU A 60 -15.15 -13.86 -11.21
C LEU A 60 -14.47 -12.79 -10.37
N TYR A 61 -13.76 -13.23 -9.33
CA TYR A 61 -12.93 -12.40 -8.49
C TYR A 61 -11.52 -13.00 -8.41
N TYR A 62 -10.55 -12.13 -8.17
CA TYR A 62 -9.16 -12.49 -7.93
C TYR A 62 -8.86 -12.16 -6.48
N LYS A 63 -8.28 -13.13 -5.76
CA LYS A 63 -7.76 -12.94 -4.41
C LYS A 63 -6.24 -12.97 -4.51
N THR A 64 -5.60 -11.89 -4.10
CA THR A 64 -4.13 -11.80 -4.09
C THR A 64 -3.61 -11.69 -2.67
N LYS A 65 -2.49 -12.37 -2.42
CA LYS A 65 -1.70 -12.24 -1.19
C LYS A 65 -0.28 -11.86 -1.57
N VAL A 66 0.30 -10.86 -0.90
CA VAL A 66 1.71 -10.46 -1.05
C VAL A 66 2.40 -10.71 0.29
N MET A 67 3.57 -11.34 0.24
CA MET A 67 4.39 -11.63 1.42
C MET A 67 5.88 -11.60 1.06
N CYS A 68 6.73 -11.36 2.06
CA CYS A 68 8.18 -11.36 1.87
C CYS A 68 8.80 -12.35 2.86
N PRO A 69 8.95 -13.63 2.47
CA PRO A 69 9.43 -14.68 3.36
C PRO A 69 10.86 -14.36 3.82
N GLY A 70 11.15 -14.63 5.09
CA GLY A 70 12.44 -14.33 5.71
C GLY A 70 12.63 -12.88 6.15
N TRP A 71 11.78 -11.95 5.71
CA TRP A 71 11.82 -10.55 6.17
C TRP A 71 10.71 -10.23 7.18
N THR A 72 9.46 -10.56 6.88
CA THR A 72 8.32 -10.25 7.76
C THR A 72 7.19 -11.27 7.65
N THR A 73 6.40 -11.41 8.71
CA THR A 73 5.16 -12.21 8.74
C THR A 73 3.93 -11.43 8.28
N ILE A 74 4.09 -10.15 7.94
CA ILE A 74 3.02 -9.31 7.40
C ILE A 74 2.61 -9.81 6.01
N ILE A 75 1.30 -9.86 5.79
CA ILE A 75 0.72 -10.27 4.52
C ILE A 75 -0.23 -9.19 4.03
N GLY A 76 0.03 -8.67 2.83
CA GLY A 76 -0.87 -7.82 2.08
C GLY A 76 -1.94 -8.66 1.39
N ARG A 77 -3.21 -8.25 1.44
CA ARG A 77 -4.32 -9.02 0.86
C ARG A 77 -5.30 -8.09 0.17
N ALA A 78 -5.79 -8.54 -0.98
CA ALA A 78 -6.94 -7.90 -1.61
C ALA A 78 -7.79 -8.90 -2.36
N LYS A 79 -9.03 -8.48 -2.64
CA LYS A 79 -9.97 -9.21 -3.48
C LYS A 79 -10.69 -8.22 -4.38
N THR A 80 -10.51 -8.35 -5.69
CA THR A 80 -11.18 -7.48 -6.67
C THR A 80 -11.66 -8.27 -7.88
N LYS A 81 -12.37 -7.61 -8.80
CA LYS A 81 -12.80 -8.20 -10.08
C LYS A 81 -11.70 -8.19 -11.15
N SER A 82 -10.58 -7.51 -10.88
CA SER A 82 -9.45 -7.36 -11.82
C SER A 82 -8.21 -8.08 -11.27
N PRO A 83 -7.49 -8.88 -12.07
CA PRO A 83 -6.22 -9.48 -11.65
C PRO A 83 -5.21 -8.43 -11.21
N SER A 84 -4.96 -7.44 -12.07
CA SER A 84 -4.00 -6.35 -11.81
C SER A 84 -4.43 -5.50 -10.63
N GLY A 85 -5.72 -5.15 -10.54
CA GLY A 85 -6.26 -4.41 -9.40
C GLY A 85 -6.11 -5.19 -8.09
N SER A 86 -6.33 -6.50 -8.10
CA SER A 86 -6.13 -7.34 -6.91
C SER A 86 -4.67 -7.33 -6.45
N LEU A 87 -3.71 -7.40 -7.37
CA LEU A 87 -2.28 -7.27 -7.03
C LEU A 87 -1.93 -5.86 -6.51
N GLU A 88 -2.43 -4.81 -7.16
CA GLU A 88 -2.25 -3.42 -6.73
C GLU A 88 -2.71 -3.22 -5.28
N HIS A 89 -3.97 -3.56 -5.00
CA HIS A 89 -4.56 -3.38 -3.68
C HIS A 89 -3.88 -4.25 -2.61
N ALA A 90 -3.45 -5.46 -2.96
CA ALA A 90 -2.70 -6.32 -2.02
C ALA A 90 -1.32 -5.72 -1.71
N THR A 91 -0.66 -5.09 -2.69
CA THR A 91 0.62 -4.40 -2.53
C THR A 91 0.45 -3.16 -1.65
N LYS A 92 -0.59 -2.34 -1.91
CA LYS A 92 -0.96 -1.19 -1.05
C LYS A 92 -1.16 -1.61 0.41
N ASP A 93 -1.91 -2.69 0.61
CA ASP A 93 -2.18 -3.24 1.94
C ASP A 93 -0.90 -3.74 2.63
N PHE A 94 0.01 -4.40 1.91
CA PHE A 94 1.32 -4.80 2.43
C PHE A 94 2.16 -3.60 2.88
N VAL A 95 2.35 -2.61 1.99
CA VAL A 95 3.19 -1.42 2.25
C VAL A 95 2.63 -0.62 3.42
N ASN A 96 1.31 -0.42 3.47
CA ASN A 96 0.65 0.29 4.57
C ASN A 96 0.86 -0.44 5.92
N LYS A 97 0.77 -1.78 5.93
CA LYS A 97 1.06 -2.57 7.14
C LYS A 97 2.53 -2.51 7.53
N ALA A 98 3.45 -2.54 6.57
CA ALA A 98 4.89 -2.45 6.83
C ALA A 98 5.26 -1.08 7.46
N LEU A 99 4.70 0.01 6.93
CA LEU A 99 4.88 1.37 7.48
C LEU A 99 4.29 1.48 8.90
N LYS A 100 3.06 0.97 9.11
CA LYS A 100 2.43 0.96 10.44
C LYS A 100 3.16 0.09 11.47
N ALA A 101 3.82 -0.97 11.02
CA ALA A 101 4.63 -1.83 11.87
C ALA A 101 6.05 -1.29 12.09
N GLY A 102 6.42 -0.17 11.47
CA GLY A 102 7.77 0.41 11.57
C GLY A 102 8.85 -0.44 10.91
N LEU A 103 8.49 -1.36 10.01
CA LEU A 103 9.45 -2.20 9.28
C LEU A 103 10.19 -1.42 8.20
N VAL A 104 9.55 -0.36 7.70
CA VAL A 104 10.07 0.55 6.69
C VAL A 104 9.65 1.97 7.06
N THR A 105 10.47 2.96 6.72
CA THR A 105 10.11 4.37 6.85
C THR A 105 9.55 4.94 5.54
N GLU A 106 8.87 6.08 5.62
CA GLU A 106 8.35 6.76 4.44
C GLU A 106 9.49 7.19 3.50
N GLU A 107 10.64 7.58 4.06
CA GLU A 107 11.84 7.97 3.33
C GLU A 107 12.43 6.80 2.54
N GLN A 108 12.56 5.62 3.17
CA GLN A 108 13.06 4.43 2.49
C GLN A 108 12.17 4.05 1.30
N VAL A 109 10.85 4.11 1.49
CA VAL A 109 9.90 3.83 0.41
C VAL A 109 9.96 4.90 -0.69
N LYS A 110 10.14 6.18 -0.33
CA LYS A 110 10.35 7.29 -1.26
C LYS A 110 11.65 7.14 -2.07
N GLU A 111 12.71 6.65 -1.48
CA GLU A 111 13.97 6.36 -2.18
C GLU A 111 13.78 5.20 -3.17
N PHE A 112 13.10 4.14 -2.74
CA PHE A 112 12.81 2.98 -3.59
C PHE A 112 12.01 3.32 -4.85
N ILE A 113 11.00 4.21 -4.75
CA ILE A 113 10.20 4.59 -5.94
C ILE A 113 10.98 5.49 -6.92
N ARG A 114 12.00 6.21 -6.44
CA ARG A 114 12.85 7.10 -7.25
C ARG A 114 13.98 6.36 -7.96
N ALA A 115 14.44 5.24 -7.40
CA ALA A 115 15.40 4.34 -8.03
C ALA A 115 14.81 3.66 -9.28
#